data_AF-A0AAW7C6S2-F1
#
_entry.id   AF-A0AAW7C6S2-F1
#
_cell.length_a   1.000
_cell.length_b   1.000
_cell.length_c   1.000
_cell.angle_alpha   90.00
_cell.angle_beta   90.00
_cell.angle_gamma   90.00
#
_symmetry.space_group_name_H-M   'P 1'
#
loop_
_entity.id
_entity.type
_entity.pdbx_description
1 polymer ?
#
loop_
_entity_poly.entity_id
_entity_poly.type
_entity_poly.pdbx_seq_one_letter_code
_entity_poly.pdbx_strand_id
1 'polypeptide(L)'
;MAKICHYTVSEINAYQRVAGEAIFEIGRRLKHVKENDLAHGQWSKWCESIGMDRTTAYRFIKVYDELGRGNVAPWQQIGMKALYEIATLPPDEREKPHVIPSTGEVKTVDEMTVRELREVKKALKEAEKARSRHVTHCANCSRTLC
;
A
#
# COMPACT_ATOMS: atom_id res chain seq x y z
N MET A 1 -21.88 23.73 -22.78
CA MET A 1 -20.94 23.68 -21.64
C MET A 1 -21.73 23.41 -20.36
N ALA A 2 -21.70 22.18 -19.85
CA ALA A 2 -22.38 21.84 -18.61
C ALA A 2 -21.60 22.46 -17.43
N LYS A 3 -22.19 23.45 -16.75
CA LYS A 3 -21.66 23.97 -15.47
C LYS A 3 -21.91 22.90 -14.41
N ILE A 4 -20.91 22.07 -14.14
CA ILE A 4 -20.91 21.22 -12.95
C ILE A 4 -21.03 22.16 -11.74
N CYS A 5 -22.09 22.02 -10.96
CA CYS A 5 -22.35 22.88 -9.82
C CYS A 5 -21.26 22.64 -8.76
N HIS A 6 -20.47 23.66 -8.43
CA HIS A 6 -19.34 23.54 -7.47
C HIS A 6 -19.74 22.95 -6.11
N TYR A 7 -21.01 23.08 -5.72
CA TYR A 7 -21.59 22.49 -4.51
C TYR A 7 -21.40 20.96 -4.46
N THR A 8 -21.66 20.25 -5.56
CA THR A 8 -21.61 18.77 -5.56
C THR A 8 -20.19 18.23 -5.47
N VAL A 9 -19.22 18.93 -6.06
CA VAL A 9 -17.80 18.53 -6.00
C VAL A 9 -17.27 18.61 -4.57
N SER A 10 -17.66 19.64 -3.81
CA SER A 10 -17.23 19.82 -2.42
C SER A 10 -17.75 18.72 -1.49
N GLU A 11 -19.00 18.29 -1.65
CA GLU A 11 -19.59 17.20 -0.88
C GLU A 11 -18.94 15.85 -1.22
N ILE A 12 -18.71 15.57 -2.50
CA ILE A 12 -18.02 14.34 -2.94
C ILE A 12 -16.64 14.24 -2.29
N ASN A 13 -15.87 15.34 -2.31
CA ASN A 13 -14.55 15.38 -1.68
C ASN A 13 -14.64 15.17 -0.16
N ALA A 14 -15.67 15.72 0.51
CA ALA A 14 -15.87 15.49 1.93
C ALA A 14 -16.13 14.00 2.25
N TYR A 15 -16.99 13.33 1.50
CA TYR A 15 -17.25 11.90 1.68
C TYR A 15 -16.03 11.03 1.37
N GLN A 16 -15.24 11.39 0.35
CA GLN A 16 -13.97 10.71 0.07
C GLN A 16 -13.00 10.82 1.24
N ARG A 17 -12.89 12.01 1.85
CA ARG A 17 -12.02 12.22 3.02
C ARG A 17 -12.46 11.37 4.20
N VAL A 18 -13.75 11.34 4.50
CA VAL A 18 -14.32 10.49 5.56
C VAL A 18 -14.06 9.01 5.28
N ALA A 19 -14.22 8.57 4.02
CA ALA A 19 -13.93 7.19 3.63
C ALA A 19 -12.44 6.84 3.80
N GLY A 20 -11.54 7.75 3.43
CA GLY A 20 -10.09 7.60 3.63
C GLY A 20 -9.73 7.49 5.10
N GLU A 21 -10.23 8.40 5.94
CA GLU A 21 -10.03 8.37 7.40
C GLU A 21 -10.57 7.09 8.05
N ALA A 22 -11.74 6.62 7.60
CA ALA A 22 -12.33 5.37 8.08
C ALA A 22 -11.42 4.16 7.85
N ILE A 23 -10.70 4.11 6.73
CA ILE A 23 -9.75 3.02 6.44
C ILE A 23 -8.66 2.93 7.53
N PHE A 24 -8.08 4.07 7.90
CA PHE A 24 -7.03 4.12 8.91
C PHE A 24 -7.54 3.80 10.31
N GLU A 25 -8.71 4.34 10.68
CA GLU A 25 -9.32 4.11 11.98
C GLU A 25 -9.74 2.64 12.16
N ILE A 26 -10.28 2.01 11.11
CA ILE A 26 -10.56 0.56 11.09
C ILE A 26 -9.26 -0.22 11.31
N GLY A 27 -8.19 0.10 10.57
CA GLY A 27 -6.88 -0.55 10.73
C GLY A 27 -6.33 -0.44 12.16
N ARG A 28 -6.42 0.75 12.76
CA ARG A 28 -6.02 1.00 14.15
C ARG A 28 -6.78 0.14 15.15
N ARG A 29 -8.12 0.07 15.03
CA ARG A 29 -8.96 -0.71 15.95
C ARG A 29 -8.74 -2.21 15.78
N LEU A 30 -8.65 -2.69 14.54
CA LEU A 30 -8.32 -4.09 14.25
C LEU A 30 -6.98 -4.48 14.87
N LYS A 31 -5.98 -3.61 14.78
CA LYS A 31 -4.67 -3.84 15.41
C LYS A 31 -4.79 -3.95 16.93
N HIS A 32 -5.50 -3.01 17.55
CA HIS A 32 -5.70 -3.00 19.01
C HIS A 32 -6.33 -4.30 19.50
N VAL A 33 -7.44 -4.74 18.89
CA VAL A 33 -8.12 -5.99 19.27
C VAL A 33 -7.23 -7.20 19.08
N LYS A 34 -6.44 -7.22 17.99
CA LYS A 34 -5.50 -8.32 17.71
C LYS A 34 -4.40 -8.44 18.77
N GLU A 35 -3.88 -7.31 19.25
CA GLU A 35 -2.73 -7.27 20.15
C GLU A 35 -3.13 -7.37 21.63
N ASN A 36 -4.32 -6.90 22.00
CA ASN A 36 -4.73 -6.75 23.41
C ASN A 36 -5.87 -7.68 23.84
N ASP A 37 -6.82 -7.97 22.95
CA ASP A 37 -8.09 -8.62 23.35
C ASP A 37 -8.18 -10.09 22.92
N LEU A 38 -7.32 -10.56 22.00
CA LEU A 38 -7.46 -11.88 21.38
C LEU A 38 -6.29 -12.81 21.73
N ALA A 39 -6.64 -13.98 22.27
CA ALA A 39 -5.70 -15.07 22.46
C ALA A 39 -5.26 -15.70 21.12
N HIS A 40 -4.10 -16.36 21.11
CA HIS A 40 -3.53 -16.96 19.91
C HIS A 40 -4.52 -17.95 19.27
N GLY A 41 -4.81 -17.77 17.98
CA GLY A 41 -5.76 -18.61 17.22
C GLY A 41 -7.22 -18.13 17.18
N GLN A 42 -7.62 -17.12 17.96
CA GLN A 42 -9.00 -16.61 17.95
C GLN A 42 -9.28 -15.58 16.84
N TRP A 43 -8.23 -15.01 16.24
CA TRP A 43 -8.33 -13.96 15.23
C TRP A 43 -9.27 -14.27 14.07
N SER A 44 -9.17 -15.47 13.47
CA SER A 44 -9.99 -15.81 12.29
C SER A 44 -11.48 -15.82 12.62
N LYS A 45 -11.85 -16.47 13.74
CA LYS A 45 -13.24 -16.56 14.20
C LYS A 45 -13.81 -15.18 14.54
N TRP A 46 -12.99 -14.32 15.15
CA TRP A 46 -13.40 -12.96 15.46
C TRP A 46 -13.64 -12.13 14.20
N CYS A 47 -12.74 -12.19 13.20
CA CYS A 47 -12.95 -11.51 11.92
C CYS A 47 -14.25 -11.98 11.23
N GLU A 48 -14.52 -13.28 11.23
CA GLU A 48 -15.77 -13.84 10.68
C GLU A 48 -17.01 -13.31 11.42
N SER A 49 -16.94 -13.16 12.75
CA SER A 49 -18.05 -12.63 13.55
C SER A 49 -18.43 -11.18 13.23
N ILE A 50 -17.46 -10.38 12.76
CA ILE A 50 -17.70 -8.99 12.30
C ILE A 50 -17.96 -8.91 10.78
N GLY A 51 -18.13 -10.05 10.11
CA GLY A 51 -18.39 -10.11 8.66
C GLY A 51 -17.19 -9.72 7.80
N MET A 52 -15.96 -9.80 8.34
CA MET A 52 -14.75 -9.40 7.64
C MET A 52 -13.86 -10.61 7.34
N ASP A 53 -13.37 -10.71 6.11
CA ASP A 53 -12.35 -11.69 5.78
C ASP A 53 -11.03 -11.37 6.50
N ARG A 54 -10.37 -12.42 7.00
CA ARG A 54 -9.07 -12.34 7.67
C ARG A 54 -8.06 -11.55 6.83
N THR A 55 -7.96 -11.83 5.53
CA THR A 55 -6.98 -11.18 4.65
C THR A 55 -7.28 -9.68 4.56
N THR A 56 -8.54 -9.33 4.40
CA THR A 56 -8.99 -7.93 4.37
C THR A 56 -8.63 -7.21 5.66
N ALA A 57 -8.90 -7.81 6.83
CA ALA A 57 -8.52 -7.24 8.12
C ALA A 57 -7.00 -7.00 8.25
N TYR A 58 -6.17 -7.96 7.80
CA TYR A 58 -4.72 -7.79 7.77
C TYR A 58 -4.27 -6.65 6.84
N ARG A 59 -4.94 -6.46 5.70
CA ARG A 59 -4.61 -5.34 4.80
C ARG A 59 -4.85 -4.00 5.51
N PHE A 60 -5.97 -3.85 6.22
CA PHE A 60 -6.27 -2.63 6.99
C PHE A 60 -5.21 -2.36 8.06
N ILE A 61 -4.83 -3.38 8.83
CA ILE A 61 -3.77 -3.25 9.83
C ILE A 61 -2.45 -2.83 9.17
N LYS A 62 -2.08 -3.47 8.05
CA LYS A 62 -0.84 -3.14 7.34
C LYS A 62 -0.82 -1.70 6.82
N VAL A 63 -1.91 -1.23 6.23
CA VAL A 63 -2.05 0.16 5.78
C VAL A 63 -1.88 1.12 6.96
N TYR A 64 -2.52 0.83 8.09
CA TYR A 64 -2.36 1.64 9.29
C TYR A 64 -0.92 1.66 9.83
N ASP A 65 -0.26 0.50 9.89
CA ASP A 65 1.11 0.42 10.42
C ASP A 65 2.13 1.15 9.56
N GLU A 66 1.97 1.09 8.24
CA GLU A 66 2.94 1.61 7.27
C GLU A 66 2.69 3.06 6.86
N LEU A 67 1.42 3.48 6.82
CA LEU A 67 1.01 4.80 6.30
C LEU A 67 0.23 5.63 7.34
N GLY A 68 -0.41 4.99 8.32
CA GLY A 68 -1.32 5.62 9.27
C GLY A 68 -0.67 6.25 10.51
N ARG A 69 0.65 6.10 10.69
CA ARG A 69 1.40 6.75 11.78
C ARG A 69 1.78 8.21 11.48
N GLY A 70 1.61 8.65 10.23
CA GLY A 70 1.92 10.01 9.76
C GLY A 70 0.69 10.82 9.37
N ASN A 71 0.88 11.87 8.56
CA ASN A 71 -0.23 12.68 8.06
C ASN A 71 -1.08 11.85 7.09
N VAL A 72 -2.36 11.65 7.45
CA VAL A 72 -3.35 10.90 6.65
C VAL A 72 -3.79 11.70 5.42
N ALA A 73 -3.62 13.03 5.43
CA ALA A 73 -4.13 13.95 4.40
C ALA A 73 -3.80 13.58 2.94
N PRO A 74 -2.58 13.14 2.58
CA PRO A 74 -2.26 12.76 1.19
C PRO A 74 -2.99 11.50 0.73
N TRP A 75 -3.42 10.66 1.68
CA TRP A 75 -3.94 9.32 1.44
C TRP A 75 -5.47 9.26 1.43
N GLN A 76 -6.14 10.36 1.77
CA GLN A 76 -7.59 10.42 1.96
C GLN A 76 -8.40 10.12 0.70
N GLN A 77 -7.84 10.41 -0.47
CA GLN A 77 -8.50 10.19 -1.76
C GLN A 77 -8.14 8.83 -2.39
N ILE A 78 -7.24 8.07 -1.77
CA ILE A 78 -6.74 6.81 -2.31
C ILE A 78 -7.54 5.64 -1.74
N GLY A 79 -8.05 4.79 -2.63
CA GLY A 79 -8.80 3.60 -2.23
C GLY A 79 -7.94 2.55 -1.53
N MET A 80 -8.58 1.74 -0.67
CA MET A 80 -7.91 0.72 0.15
C MET A 80 -6.95 -0.22 -0.60
N LYS A 81 -7.29 -0.62 -1.83
CA LYS A 81 -6.43 -1.50 -2.63
C LYS A 81 -5.12 -0.82 -3.03
N ALA A 82 -5.18 0.45 -3.44
CA ALA A 82 -3.99 1.22 -3.79
C ALA A 82 -3.15 1.49 -2.53
N LEU A 83 -3.77 1.92 -1.43
CA LEU A 83 -3.09 2.09 -0.14
C LEU A 83 -2.35 0.83 0.29
N TYR A 84 -2.95 -0.35 0.11
CA TYR A 84 -2.28 -1.61 0.44
C TYR A 84 -1.06 -1.87 -0.45
N GLU A 85 -1.13 -1.62 -1.76
CA GLU A 85 0.03 -1.78 -2.63
C GLU A 85 1.15 -0.80 -2.24
N ILE A 86 0.81 0.46 -1.95
CA ILE A 86 1.75 1.49 -1.47
C ILE A 86 2.40 1.08 -0.15
N ALA A 87 1.61 0.62 0.83
CA ALA A 87 2.08 0.11 2.12
C ALA A 87 3.01 -1.11 1.99
N THR A 88 3.00 -1.79 0.84
CA THR A 88 3.89 -2.94 0.60
C THR A 88 5.15 -2.59 -0.19
N LEU A 89 5.28 -1.34 -0.65
CA LEU A 89 6.52 -0.83 -1.22
C LEU A 89 7.48 -0.42 -0.09
N PRO A 90 8.81 -0.57 -0.29
CA PRO A 90 9.80 -0.05 0.64
C PRO A 90 9.62 1.46 0.85
N PRO A 91 9.80 1.98 2.08
CA PRO A 91 9.65 3.41 2.37
C PRO A 91 10.43 4.31 1.40
N ASP A 92 11.69 3.96 1.12
CA ASP A 92 12.58 4.73 0.23
C ASP A 92 12.08 4.84 -1.22
N GLU A 93 11.25 3.89 -1.66
CA GLU A 93 10.67 3.87 -3.00
C GLU A 93 9.32 4.59 -3.05
N ARG A 94 8.71 4.94 -1.90
CA ARG A 94 7.42 5.65 -1.87
C ARG A 94 7.56 7.13 -2.22
N GLU A 95 8.71 7.71 -1.90
CA GLU A 95 9.00 9.14 -2.11
C GLU A 95 9.59 9.43 -3.50
N LYS A 96 10.05 8.38 -4.20
CA LYS A 96 10.69 8.53 -5.51
C LYS A 96 9.65 8.42 -6.64
N PRO A 97 9.81 9.22 -7.70
CA PRO A 97 9.06 9.02 -8.92
C PRO A 97 9.53 7.75 -9.63
N HIS A 98 8.58 7.01 -10.19
CA HIS A 98 8.85 5.76 -10.91
C HIS A 98 8.45 5.87 -12.37
N VAL A 99 9.22 5.21 -13.24
CA VAL A 99 8.84 5.01 -14.64
C VAL A 99 7.88 3.84 -14.71
N ILE A 100 6.70 4.07 -15.25
CA ILE A 100 5.68 3.04 -15.42
C ILE A 100 6.07 2.16 -16.62
N PRO A 101 6.23 0.83 -16.46
CA PRO A 101 6.63 -0.04 -17.56
C PRO A 101 5.67 -0.03 -18.76
N SER A 102 4.37 0.12 -18.54
CA SER A 102 3.37 0.11 -19.61
C SER A 102 3.27 1.42 -20.40
N THR A 103 3.37 2.57 -19.74
CA THR A 103 3.16 3.89 -20.38
C THR A 103 4.45 4.66 -20.63
N GLY A 104 5.54 4.32 -19.94
CA GLY A 104 6.79 5.07 -19.95
C GLY A 104 6.72 6.42 -19.22
N GLU A 105 5.58 6.74 -18.60
CA GLU A 105 5.39 7.99 -17.86
C GLU A 105 6.07 7.92 -16.49
N VAL A 106 6.59 9.07 -16.06
CA VAL A 106 7.16 9.24 -14.71
C VAL A 106 6.05 9.77 -13.80
N LYS A 107 5.63 8.97 -12.82
CA LYS A 107 4.59 9.36 -11.84
C LYS A 107 5.08 9.15 -10.41
N THR A 108 4.52 9.92 -9.49
CA THR A 108 4.65 9.69 -8.05
C THR A 108 3.68 8.61 -7.59
N VAL A 109 3.93 8.03 -6.42
CA VAL A 109 3.22 6.84 -5.92
C VAL A 109 1.75 7.08 -5.60
N ASP A 110 1.40 8.32 -5.24
CA ASP A 110 0.05 8.78 -4.96
C ASP A 110 -0.82 8.97 -6.22
N GLU A 111 -0.20 9.26 -7.36
CA GLU A 111 -0.91 9.44 -8.65
C GLU A 111 -1.09 8.12 -9.43
N MET A 112 -0.37 7.07 -9.04
CA MET A 112 -0.40 5.78 -9.73
C MET A 112 -1.68 4.98 -9.45
N THR A 113 -2.19 4.34 -10.50
CA THR A 113 -3.26 3.35 -10.38
C THR A 113 -2.74 2.05 -9.76
N VAL A 114 -3.65 1.22 -9.22
CA VAL A 114 -3.31 -0.10 -8.66
C VAL A 114 -2.54 -0.98 -9.66
N ARG A 115 -2.86 -0.88 -10.95
CA ARG A 115 -2.18 -1.65 -11.99
C ARG A 115 -0.75 -1.18 -12.16
N GLU A 116 -0.53 0.12 -12.29
CA GLU A 116 0.79 0.73 -12.43
C GLU A 116 1.67 0.44 -11.19
N LEU A 117 1.12 0.53 -9.98
CA LEU A 117 1.83 0.17 -8.74
C LEU A 117 2.34 -1.28 -8.74
N ARG A 118 1.55 -2.21 -9.27
CA ARG A 118 1.95 -3.63 -9.38
C ARG A 118 3.04 -3.84 -10.40
N GLU A 119 3.00 -3.11 -11.51
CA GLU A 119 4.01 -3.15 -12.56
C GLU A 119 5.35 -2.61 -12.04
N VAL A 120 5.33 -1.44 -11.41
CA VAL A 120 6.51 -0.84 -10.78
C VAL A 120 7.11 -1.79 -9.74
N LYS A 121 6.29 -2.35 -8.85
CA LYS A 121 6.74 -3.31 -7.84
C LYS A 121 7.36 -4.57 -8.47
N LYS A 122 6.80 -5.07 -9.57
CA LYS A 122 7.35 -6.21 -10.31
C LYS A 122 8.71 -5.86 -10.91
N ALA A 123 8.82 -4.70 -11.56
CA ALA A 123 10.06 -4.21 -12.16
C ALA A 123 11.18 -4.04 -11.11
N LEU A 124 10.86 -3.43 -9.95
CA LEU A 124 11.81 -3.27 -8.84
C LEU A 124 12.32 -4.62 -8.33
N LYS A 125 11.43 -5.60 -8.16
CA LYS A 125 11.79 -6.95 -7.71
C LYS A 125 12.66 -7.69 -8.73
N GLU A 126 12.40 -7.51 -10.02
CA GLU A 126 13.21 -8.10 -11.08
C GLU A 126 14.60 -7.47 -11.16
N ALA A 127 14.68 -6.14 -11.04
CA ALA A 127 15.94 -5.41 -10.97
C ALA A 127 16.77 -5.82 -9.75
N GLU A 128 16.14 -5.98 -8.58
CA GLU A 128 16.80 -6.45 -7.36
C GLU A 128 17.34 -7.87 -7.51
N LYS A 129 16.53 -8.79 -8.07
CA LYS A 129 16.98 -10.16 -8.34
C LYS A 129 18.15 -10.20 -9.32
N ALA A 130 18.10 -9.40 -10.39
CA ALA A 130 19.20 -9.31 -11.35
C ALA A 130 20.48 -8.81 -10.69
N ARG A 131 20.40 -7.76 -9.85
CA ARG A 131 21.52 -7.27 -9.06
C ARG A 131 22.07 -8.34 -8.11
N SER A 132 21.21 -9.04 -7.37
CA SER A 132 21.65 -10.12 -6.46
C SER A 132 22.35 -11.26 -7.20
N ARG A 133 21.84 -11.66 -8.37
CA ARG A 133 22.45 -12.72 -9.19
C ARG A 133 23.82 -12.29 -9.71
N HIS A 134 23.94 -11.05 -10.16
CA HIS A 134 25.20 -10.49 -10.61
C HIS A 134 26.23 -10.42 -9.47
N VAL A 135 25.82 -9.98 -8.28
CA VAL A 135 26.69 -9.95 -7.08
C VAL A 135 27.13 -11.35 -6.69
N THR A 136 26.22 -12.33 -6.62
CA THR A 136 26.58 -13.72 -6.28
C THR A 136 27.51 -14.34 -7.33
N HIS A 137 27.26 -14.08 -8.62
CA HIS A 137 28.13 -14.55 -9.70
C HIS A 137 29.54 -13.96 -9.61
N CYS A 138 29.65 -12.65 -9.37
CA CYS A 138 30.94 -11.96 -9.20
C CYS A 138 31.69 -12.44 -7.95
N ALA A 139 30.99 -12.58 -6.81
CA ALA A 139 31.57 -13.09 -5.57
C ALA A 139 32.08 -14.53 -5.71
N ASN A 140 31.34 -15.40 -6.41
CA ASN A 140 31.79 -16.75 -6.68
C ASN A 140 32.97 -16.78 -7.66
N CYS A 141 32.99 -15.94 -8.70
CA CYS A 141 34.11 -15.84 -9.63
C CYS A 141 35.41 -15.42 -8.92
N SER A 142 35.33 -14.48 -7.98
CA SER A 142 36.50 -14.06 -7.18
C SER A 142 37.05 -15.13 -6.22
N ARG A 143 36.26 -16.15 -5.88
CA ARG A 143 36.67 -17.26 -5.01
C ARG A 143 37.30 -18.44 -5.75
N THR A 144 36.96 -18.64 -7.02
CA THR A 144 37.50 -19.73 -7.84
C THR A 144 38.82 -19.39 -8.53
N LEU A 145 39.25 -18.12 -8.47
CA LEU A 145 40.50 -17.60 -9.05
C LEU A 145 41.66 -17.51 -8.03
N CYS A 146 41.57 -18.22 -6.90
CA CYS A 146 42.66 -18.44 -5.93
C CYS A 146 42.92 -19.94 -5.79
#